data_AF-A0A1Q8DN58-F1
#
_entry.id   AF-A0A1Q8DN58-F1
#
_cell.length_a   1.000
_cell.length_b   1.000
_cell.length_c   1.000
_cell.angle_alpha   90.00
_cell.angle_beta   90.00
_cell.angle_gamma   90.00
#
_symmetry.space_group_name_H-M   'P 1'
#
loop_
_entity.id
_entity.type
_entity.pdbx_description
1 polymer ?
#
loop_
_entity_poly.entity_id
_entity_poly.type
_entity_poly.pdbx_seq_one_letter_code
_entity_poly.pdbx_strand_id
1 'polypeptide(L)'
;MNFLSYVVLGGLSYAAGWAIRIYILGKQPKPAQPYGLKHPVILGYLGAFFIIMLIVSWLIGRYLLGHVTIDLPFIIINSLVATFVYSFGLNPENANYEVPD
;
A
#
# COMPACT_ATOMS: atom_id res chain seq x y z
N MET A 1 13.06 1.12 -15.40
CA MET A 1 13.01 1.91 -14.14
C MET A 1 14.34 1.71 -13.45
N ASN A 2 14.92 2.77 -12.90
CA ASN A 2 16.12 2.64 -12.07
C ASN A 2 15.73 2.42 -10.60
N PHE A 3 16.70 2.08 -9.77
CA PHE A 3 16.49 1.84 -8.34
C PHE A 3 15.78 3.01 -7.64
N LEU A 4 16.17 4.25 -7.96
CA LEU A 4 15.56 5.45 -7.39
C LEU A 4 14.06 5.55 -7.70
N SER A 5 13.63 5.18 -8.92
CA SER A 5 12.21 5.16 -9.26
C SER A 5 11.41 4.19 -8.38
N TYR A 6 11.99 3.04 -8.02
CA TYR A 6 11.35 2.09 -7.11
C TYR A 6 11.29 2.61 -5.67
N VAL A 7 12.34 3.27 -5.20
CA VAL A 7 12.35 3.91 -3.87
C VAL A 7 11.28 4.98 -3.79
N VAL A 8 11.16 5.82 -4.82
CA VAL A 8 10.11 6.86 -4.88
C VAL A 8 8.73 6.22 -4.90
N LEU A 9 8.49 5.20 -5.73
CA LEU A 9 7.20 4.51 -5.78
C LEU A 9 6.85 3.89 -4.42
N GLY A 10 7.79 3.19 -3.78
CA GLY A 10 7.60 2.63 -2.45
C GLY A 10 7.34 3.71 -1.39
N GLY A 11 8.08 4.82 -1.42
CA GLY A 11 7.85 5.95 -0.52
C GLY A 11 6.45 6.55 -0.67
N LEU A 12 5.97 6.71 -1.91
CA LEU A 12 4.60 7.15 -2.18
C LEU A 12 3.56 6.14 -1.70
N SER A 13 3.79 4.84 -1.92
CA SER A 13 2.93 3.77 -1.40
C SER A 13 2.84 3.82 0.13
N TYR A 14 3.97 3.96 0.82
CA TYR A 14 3.99 4.11 2.28
C TYR A 14 3.23 5.35 2.74
N ALA A 15 3.53 6.51 2.13
CA ALA A 15 2.89 7.78 2.48
C ALA A 15 1.37 7.74 2.28
N ALA A 16 0.89 7.07 1.22
CA ALA A 16 -0.54 6.86 1.00
C ALA A 16 -1.18 6.04 2.13
N GLY A 17 -0.54 4.97 2.57
CA GLY A 17 -1.02 4.16 3.70
C GLY A 17 -1.05 4.96 5.00
N TRP A 18 0.01 5.71 5.27
CA TRP A 18 0.12 6.58 6.43
C TRP A 18 -0.95 7.67 6.45
N ALA A 19 -1.25 8.28 5.30
CA ALA A 19 -2.31 9.27 5.18
C ALA A 19 -3.70 8.68 5.53
N ILE A 20 -4.01 7.47 5.04
CA ILE A 20 -5.26 6.78 5.40
C ILE A 20 -5.32 6.50 6.90
N ARG A 21 -4.21 6.04 7.49
CA ARG A 21 -4.11 5.81 8.93
C ARG A 21 -4.42 7.07 9.73
N ILE A 22 -3.79 8.19 9.43
CA ILE A 22 -3.94 9.43 10.22
C ILE A 22 -5.30 10.08 9.98
N TYR A 23 -5.68 10.26 8.73
CA TYR A 23 -6.82 11.13 8.39
C TYR A 23 -8.15 10.40 8.38
N ILE A 24 -8.15 9.09 8.20
CA ILE A 24 -9.39 8.28 8.17
C ILE A 24 -9.46 7.40 9.42
N LEU A 25 -8.55 6.44 9.57
CA LEU A 25 -8.64 5.45 10.65
C LEU A 25 -8.47 6.08 12.04
N GLY A 26 -7.56 7.05 12.19
CA GLY A 26 -7.30 7.75 13.44
C GLY A 26 -8.41 8.73 13.86
N LYS A 27 -9.34 9.07 12.96
CA LYS A 27 -10.51 9.90 13.25
C LYS A 27 -11.78 9.09 13.53
N GLN A 28 -11.76 7.79 13.27
CA GLN A 28 -12.88 6.92 13.61
C GLN A 28 -12.86 6.60 15.12
N PRO A 29 -14.04 6.32 15.73
CA PRO A 29 -14.09 5.81 17.08
C PRO A 29 -13.18 4.58 17.20
N LYS A 30 -12.51 4.42 18.35
CA LYS A 30 -11.65 3.26 18.58
C LYS A 30 -12.43 1.99 18.21
N PRO A 31 -11.95 1.20 17.23
CA PRO A 31 -12.68 0.04 16.78
C PRO A 31 -12.80 -0.96 17.94
N ALA A 32 -13.93 -1.68 18.00
CA ALA A 32 -14.19 -2.66 19.05
C ALA A 32 -13.16 -3.82 19.05
N GLN A 33 -12.51 -4.06 17.91
CA GLN A 33 -11.31 -4.89 17.81
C GLN A 33 -10.17 -4.05 17.27
N PRO A 34 -8.93 -4.26 17.74
CA PRO A 34 -7.75 -3.65 17.16
C PRO A 34 -7.77 -3.86 15.64
N TYR A 35 -7.42 -2.81 14.89
CA TYR A 35 -7.09 -3.03 13.49
C TYR A 35 -5.96 -4.08 13.45
N GLY A 36 -6.02 -4.94 12.44
CA GLY A 36 -5.04 -5.99 12.21
C GLY A 36 -5.11 -6.34 10.74
N LEU A 37 -4.11 -7.06 10.23
CA LEU A 37 -4.04 -7.42 8.80
C LEU A 37 -5.29 -8.18 8.31
N LYS A 38 -6.01 -8.85 9.21
CA LYS A 38 -7.26 -9.58 8.91
C LYS A 38 -8.53 -8.75 9.10
N HIS A 39 -8.43 -7.50 9.57
CA HIS A 39 -9.60 -6.66 9.79
C HIS A 39 -10.23 -6.30 8.43
N PRO A 40 -11.55 -6.49 8.24
CA PRO A 40 -12.20 -6.34 6.93
C PRO A 40 -12.00 -4.95 6.31
N VAL A 41 -11.96 -3.91 7.14
CA VAL A 41 -11.66 -2.53 6.68
C VAL A 41 -10.24 -2.41 6.12
N ILE A 42 -9.24 -3.00 6.80
CA ILE A 42 -7.84 -2.99 6.34
C ILE A 42 -7.71 -3.78 5.04
N LEU A 43 -8.34 -4.97 4.97
CA LEU A 43 -8.38 -5.77 3.74
C LEU A 43 -9.02 -5.00 2.58
N GLY A 44 -10.06 -4.22 2.86
CA GLY A 44 -10.68 -3.33 1.87
C GLY A 44 -9.70 -2.29 1.31
N TYR A 45 -8.96 -1.60 2.18
CA TYR A 45 -7.94 -0.63 1.75
C TYR A 45 -6.78 -1.29 1.00
N LEU A 46 -6.28 -2.44 1.47
CA LEU A 46 -5.22 -3.19 0.80
C LEU A 46 -5.67 -3.68 -0.58
N GLY A 47 -6.88 -4.22 -0.69
CA GLY A 47 -7.45 -4.68 -1.95
C GLY A 47 -7.66 -3.54 -2.95
N ALA A 48 -8.24 -2.42 -2.50
CA ALA A 48 -8.42 -1.24 -3.34
C ALA A 48 -7.08 -0.68 -3.84
N PHE A 49 -6.09 -0.55 -2.95
CA PHE A 49 -4.76 -0.08 -3.32
C PHE A 49 -4.07 -1.03 -4.32
N PHE A 50 -4.20 -2.35 -4.12
CA PHE A 50 -3.68 -3.33 -5.06
C PHE A 50 -4.28 -3.19 -6.45
N ILE A 51 -5.59 -3.00 -6.58
CA ILE A 51 -6.25 -2.78 -7.87
C ILE A 51 -5.72 -1.52 -8.56
N ILE A 52 -5.58 -0.41 -7.81
CA ILE A 52 -4.99 0.82 -8.33
C ILE A 52 -3.57 0.56 -8.82
N MET A 53 -2.78 -0.19 -8.05
CA MET A 53 -1.41 -0.52 -8.40
C MET A 53 -1.30 -1.42 -9.62
N LEU A 54 -2.27 -2.30 -9.91
CA LEU A 54 -2.30 -3.06 -11.16
C LEU A 54 -2.37 -2.12 -12.37
N ILE A 55 -3.21 -1.09 -12.30
CA ILE A 55 -3.35 -0.07 -13.35
C ILE A 55 -2.06 0.74 -13.47
N VAL A 56 -1.52 1.23 -12.35
CA VAL A 56 -0.27 2.00 -12.33
C VAL A 56 0.91 1.18 -12.87
N SER A 57 1.03 -0.07 -12.47
CA SER A 57 2.10 -0.97 -12.93
C SER A 57 1.95 -1.29 -14.42
N TRP A 58 0.73 -1.43 -14.93
CA TRP A 58 0.50 -1.56 -16.37
C TRP A 58 0.93 -0.29 -17.13
N LEU A 59 0.54 0.90 -16.64
CA LEU A 59 0.96 2.18 -17.22
C LEU A 59 2.48 2.34 -17.21
N ILE A 60 3.14 1.98 -16.11
CA ILE A 60 4.61 1.99 -16.01
C ILE A 60 5.23 1.02 -17.01
N GLY A 61 4.75 -0.23 -17.07
CA GLY A 61 5.24 -1.22 -18.02
C GLY A 61 5.13 -0.72 -19.45
N ARG A 62 3.97 -0.16 -19.81
CA ARG A 62 3.70 0.31 -21.17
C ARG A 62 4.50 1.57 -21.54
N TYR A 63 4.47 2.60 -20.70
CA TYR A 63 4.94 3.94 -21.05
C TYR A 63 6.35 4.27 -20.54
N LEU A 64 6.79 3.67 -19.42
CA LEU A 64 8.12 3.92 -18.86
C LEU A 64 9.11 2.81 -19.19
N LEU A 65 8.66 1.57 -19.35
CA LEU A 65 9.53 0.41 -19.62
C LEU A 65 9.47 -0.08 -21.07
N GLY A 66 8.52 0.41 -21.87
CA GLY A 66 8.39 0.04 -23.28
C GLY A 66 7.95 -1.40 -23.51
N HIS A 67 7.26 -2.03 -22.54
CA HIS A 67 6.72 -3.37 -22.73
C HIS A 67 5.68 -3.33 -23.88
N VAL A 68 5.95 -4.13 -24.91
CA VAL A 68 5.12 -4.17 -26.13
C VAL A 68 3.82 -4.93 -25.87
N THR A 69 3.87 -5.95 -25.02
CA THR A 69 2.76 -6.78 -24.58
C THR A 69 2.42 -6.52 -23.10
N ILE A 70 1.28 -7.04 -22.65
CA ILE A 70 0.91 -6.99 -21.23
C ILE A 70 1.82 -7.96 -20.46
N ASP A 71 2.82 -7.40 -19.79
CA ASP A 71 3.72 -8.15 -18.90
C ASP A 71 3.05 -8.40 -17.54
N LEU A 72 2.25 -9.47 -17.50
CA LEU A 72 1.55 -9.89 -16.29
C LEU A 72 2.49 -10.14 -15.09
N PRO A 73 3.64 -10.83 -15.25
CA PRO A 73 4.61 -10.98 -14.15
C PRO A 73 5.04 -9.65 -13.54
N PHE A 74 5.44 -8.68 -14.36
CA PHE A 74 5.84 -7.36 -13.89
C PHE A 74 4.71 -6.66 -13.15
N ILE A 75 3.52 -6.63 -13.76
CA ILE A 75 2.36 -5.93 -13.22
C ILE A 75 1.96 -6.50 -11.86
N ILE A 76 1.87 -7.82 -11.75
CA ILE A 76 1.43 -8.48 -10.51
C ILE A 76 2.47 -8.30 -9.41
N ILE A 77 3.75 -8.59 -9.69
CA ILE A 77 4.81 -8.52 -8.67
C ILE A 77 5.00 -7.08 -8.19
N ASN A 78 5.08 -6.12 -9.11
CA ASN A 78 5.26 -4.71 -8.76
C ASN A 78 4.09 -4.20 -7.90
N SER A 79 2.86 -4.61 -8.23
CA SER A 79 1.67 -4.25 -7.46
C SER A 79 1.67 -4.88 -6.08
N LEU A 80 2.08 -6.15 -5.96
CA LEU A 80 2.19 -6.84 -4.67
C LEU A 80 3.21 -6.14 -3.75
N VAL A 81 4.39 -5.80 -4.29
CA VAL A 81 5.43 -5.09 -3.53
C VAL A 81 4.95 -3.72 -3.08
N ALA A 82 4.32 -2.94 -3.97
CA ALA A 82 3.76 -1.64 -3.61
C ALA A 82 2.67 -1.75 -2.53
N THR A 83 1.76 -2.72 -2.65
CA THR A 83 0.71 -2.95 -1.64
C THR A 83 1.29 -3.41 -0.31
N PHE A 84 2.35 -4.22 -0.32
CA PHE A 84 3.06 -4.61 0.89
C PHE A 84 3.67 -3.39 1.59
N VAL A 85 4.34 -2.50 0.84
CA VAL A 85 4.88 -1.26 1.42
C VAL A 85 3.77 -0.33 1.95
N TYR A 86 2.66 -0.23 1.22
CA TYR A 86 1.45 0.51 1.65
C TYR A 86 0.88 -0.04 2.97
N SER A 87 0.93 -1.37 3.18
CA SER A 87 0.47 -2.00 4.43
C SER A 87 1.25 -1.55 5.67
N PHE A 88 2.55 -1.29 5.54
CA PHE A 88 3.34 -0.71 6.64
C PHE A 88 2.93 0.73 6.95
N GLY A 89 2.57 1.51 5.93
CA GLY A 89 2.05 2.86 6.12
C GLY A 89 0.72 2.86 6.87
N LEU A 90 -0.17 1.92 6.53
CA LEU A 90 -1.43 1.72 7.25
C LEU A 90 -1.21 1.34 8.72
N ASN A 91 -0.07 0.71 9.05
CA ASN A 91 0.29 0.21 10.38
C ASN A 91 -0.91 -0.45 11.09
N PRO A 92 -1.51 -1.48 10.46
CA PRO A 92 -2.80 -2.01 10.90
C PRO A 92 -2.71 -2.56 12.31
N GLU A 93 -1.58 -3.11 12.73
CA GLU A 93 -1.42 -3.74 14.05
C GLU A 93 -1.25 -2.76 15.21
N ASN A 94 -1.18 -1.44 14.96
CA ASN A 94 -0.91 -0.39 15.96
C ASN A 94 0.05 -0.85 17.08
N ALA A 95 1.32 -0.50 16.89
CA ALA A 95 2.28 -0.28 17.96
C ALA A 95 1.80 0.82 18.93
N ASN A 96 0.75 0.57 19.72
CA ASN A 96 0.76 1.06 21.09
C ASN A 96 1.92 0.30 21.75
N TYR A 97 3.14 0.80 21.55
CA TYR A 97 4.11 0.69 22.62
C TYR A 97 3.49 1.56 23.71
N GLU A 98 2.65 0.96 24.55
CA GLU A 98 2.33 1.50 25.84
C GLU A 98 3.68 1.73 26.50
N VAL A 99 4.20 2.95 26.39
CA VAL A 99 5.35 3.36 27.17
C VAL A 99 4.79 3.39 28.59
N PRO A 100 5.32 2.58 29.52
CA PRO A 100 4.90 2.67 30.90
C PRO A 100 5.06 4.12 31.39
N ASP A 101 4.09 4.62 32.15
CA ASP A 101 4.21 5.92 32.85
C ASP A 101 5.49 5.98 33.70
#